data_AF-A0A1Q9GYX6-F1
#
_entry.id   AF-A0A1Q9GYX6-F1
#
_cell.length_a   1.000
_cell.length_b   1.000
_cell.length_c   1.000
_cell.angle_alpha   90.00
_cell.angle_beta   90.00
_cell.angle_gamma   90.00
#
_symmetry.space_group_name_H-M   'P 1'
#
loop_
_entity.id
_entity.type
_entity.pdbx_description
1 polymer ?
#
loop_
_entity_poly.entity_id
_entity_poly.type
_entity_poly.pdbx_seq_one_letter_code
_entity_poly.pdbx_strand_id
1 'polypeptide(L)'
;MGTSDHITLRPAVVSDVRVVTDVMLASRKQLLPFAPLVHSDEAVFNWINEYLIPCHRVTVAVENTQIVGLCALSEQDGTGWIEHHGFVAAAFSDGSNNEEGVPDVLYRRFSTHLFDPCNAKEC
;
A
#
# COMPACT_ATOMS: atom_id res chain seq x y z
N MET A 1 34.52 -5.33 0.62
CA MET A 1 33.66 -6.51 0.88
C MET A 1 32.29 -5.97 1.24
N GLY A 2 31.37 -5.89 0.29
CA GLY A 2 29.99 -5.49 0.61
C GLY A 2 29.30 -6.67 1.28
N THR A 3 28.82 -6.52 2.50
CA THR A 3 27.86 -7.45 3.07
C THR A 3 26.62 -7.38 2.19
N SER A 4 26.28 -8.48 1.54
CA SER A 4 24.99 -8.56 0.84
C SER A 4 23.93 -8.56 1.94
N ASP A 5 23.34 -7.40 2.20
CA ASP A 5 22.22 -7.32 3.13
C ASP A 5 21.09 -8.20 2.61
N HIS A 6 20.71 -9.18 3.44
CA HIS A 6 19.75 -10.20 3.06
C HIS A 6 18.34 -9.68 3.34
N ILE A 7 17.63 -9.30 2.28
CA ILE A 7 16.22 -8.91 2.36
C ILE A 7 15.34 -10.16 2.32
N THR A 8 14.48 -10.32 3.32
CA THR A 8 13.43 -11.35 3.35
C THR A 8 12.07 -10.70 3.19
N LEU A 9 11.21 -11.28 2.35
CA LEU A 9 9.82 -10.86 2.22
C LEU A 9 8.94 -11.77 3.07
N ARG A 10 8.02 -11.19 3.85
CA ARG A 10 7.02 -11.96 4.60
C ARG A 10 5.70 -11.20 4.72
N PRO A 11 4.57 -11.90 4.96
CA PRO A 11 3.33 -11.24 5.36
C PRO A 11 3.53 -10.36 6.60
N ALA A 12 2.89 -9.20 6.61
CA ALA A 12 2.81 -8.34 7.78
C ALA A 12 1.89 -8.98 8.83
N VAL A 13 2.20 -8.74 10.10
CA VAL A 13 1.37 -9.13 11.25
C VAL A 13 0.99 -7.89 12.06
N VAL A 14 0.00 -8.00 12.94
CA VAL A 14 -0.50 -6.87 13.76
C VAL A 14 0.62 -6.22 14.60
N SER A 15 1.61 -6.99 15.06
CA SER A 15 2.76 -6.42 15.79
C SER A 15 3.66 -5.53 14.93
N ASP A 16 3.58 -5.61 13.60
CA ASP A 16 4.38 -4.80 12.68
C ASP A 16 3.80 -3.39 12.47
N VAL A 17 2.53 -3.15 12.81
CA VAL A 17 1.77 -1.92 12.52
C VAL A 17 2.61 -0.67 12.78
N ARG A 18 3.18 -0.55 13.98
CA ARG A 18 3.95 0.65 14.36
C ARG A 18 5.15 0.88 13.45
N VAL A 19 5.93 -0.16 13.18
CA VAL A 19 7.14 -0.06 12.35
C VAL A 19 6.76 0.24 10.90
N VAL A 20 5.68 -0.38 10.40
CA VAL A 20 5.15 -0.13 9.06
C VAL A 20 4.70 1.33 8.91
N THR A 21 4.00 1.88 9.90
CA THR A 21 3.63 3.31 9.94
C THR A 21 4.85 4.20 9.88
N ASP A 22 5.85 3.94 10.74
CA ASP A 22 7.05 4.76 10.83
C ASP A 22 7.83 4.77 9.51
N VAL A 23 8.02 3.59 8.88
CA VAL A 23 8.70 3.46 7.57
C VAL A 23 7.95 4.20 6.46
N MET A 24 6.62 4.03 6.39
CA MET A 24 5.79 4.69 5.38
C MET A 24 5.85 6.22 5.51
N LEU A 25 5.69 6.73 6.72
CA LEU A 25 5.71 8.17 6.99
C LEU A 25 7.09 8.77 6.77
N ALA A 26 8.16 8.09 7.20
CA ALA A 26 9.54 8.54 6.96
C ALA A 26 9.84 8.64 5.45
N SER A 27 9.52 7.59 4.69
CA SER A 27 9.68 7.58 3.23
C SER A 27 8.89 8.72 2.57
N ARG A 28 7.61 8.89 2.93
CA ARG A 28 6.75 9.95 2.38
C ARG A 28 7.27 11.35 2.71
N LYS A 29 7.64 11.61 3.97
CA LYS A 29 8.15 12.92 4.41
C LYS A 29 9.47 13.27 3.74
N GLN A 30 10.33 12.28 3.49
CA GLN A 30 11.62 12.47 2.85
C GLN A 30 11.52 12.65 1.34
N LEU A 31 10.70 11.86 0.66
CA LEU A 31 10.63 11.83 -0.81
C LEU A 31 9.56 12.75 -1.40
N LEU A 32 8.56 13.13 -0.61
CA LEU A 32 7.48 14.03 -1.02
C LEU A 32 7.35 15.24 -0.07
N PRO A 33 8.43 15.98 0.23
CA PRO A 33 8.39 17.09 1.20
C PRO A 33 7.48 18.25 0.78
N PHE A 34 7.16 18.33 -0.52
CA PHE A 34 6.26 19.34 -1.09
C PHE A 34 4.78 18.94 -1.02
N ALA A 35 4.45 17.69 -0.72
CA ALA A 35 3.09 17.19 -0.68
C ALA A 35 2.51 17.36 0.74
N PRO A 36 1.39 18.09 0.92
CA PRO A 36 0.76 18.22 2.22
C PRO A 36 0.39 16.87 2.84
N LEU A 37 0.67 16.69 4.13
CA LEU A 37 0.14 15.59 4.93
C LEU A 37 -1.27 15.95 5.37
N VAL A 38 -2.27 15.31 4.75
CA VAL A 38 -3.69 15.52 5.04
C VAL A 38 -4.09 14.83 6.36
N HIS A 39 -3.37 13.78 6.75
CA HIS A 39 -3.62 13.00 7.97
C HIS A 39 -2.46 13.15 8.95
N SER A 40 -2.78 13.18 10.24
CA SER A 40 -1.76 13.09 11.29
C SER A 40 -1.11 11.71 11.31
N ASP A 41 0.10 11.63 11.85
CA ASP A 41 0.81 10.36 12.03
C ASP A 41 -0.04 9.33 12.82
N GLU A 42 -0.79 9.79 13.83
CA GLU A 42 -1.70 8.96 14.62
C GLU A 42 -2.89 8.45 13.79
N ALA A 43 -3.48 9.28 12.93
CA ALA A 43 -4.55 8.85 12.05
C ALA A 43 -4.07 7.77 11.05
N VAL A 44 -2.85 7.91 10.53
CA VAL A 44 -2.22 6.91 9.66
C VAL A 44 -1.93 5.61 10.42
N PHE A 45 -1.45 5.69 11.68
CA PHE A 45 -1.26 4.53 12.53
C PHE A 45 -2.57 3.74 12.73
N ASN A 46 -3.64 4.44 13.13
CA ASN A 46 -4.94 3.82 13.38
C ASN A 46 -5.49 3.16 12.11
N TRP A 47 -5.37 3.81 10.96
CA TRP A 47 -5.76 3.21 9.69
C TRP A 47 -4.97 1.94 9.34
N ILE A 48 -3.65 1.95 9.52
CA ILE A 48 -2.82 0.76 9.26
C ILE A 48 -3.22 -0.40 10.18
N ASN A 49 -3.46 -0.09 11.45
CA ASN A 49 -3.84 -1.03 12.49
C ASN A 49 -5.22 -1.66 12.26
N GLU A 50 -6.21 -0.83 11.94
CA GLU A 50 -7.62 -1.22 11.91
C GLU A 50 -8.06 -1.73 10.54
N TYR A 51 -7.38 -1.32 9.46
CA TYR A 51 -7.84 -1.56 8.09
C TYR A 51 -6.78 -2.16 7.17
N LEU A 52 -5.61 -1.51 7.04
CA LEU A 52 -4.63 -1.94 6.01
C LEU A 52 -4.12 -3.36 6.26
N ILE A 53 -3.56 -3.64 7.44
CA ILE A 53 -3.02 -4.97 7.75
C ILE A 53 -4.13 -6.02 7.91
N PRO A 54 -5.28 -5.74 8.57
CA PRO A 54 -6.35 -6.73 8.70
C PRO A 54 -7.08 -7.06 7.40
N CYS A 55 -7.37 -6.09 6.53
CA CYS A 55 -8.22 -6.28 5.35
C CYS A 55 -7.42 -6.55 4.05
N HIS A 56 -6.12 -6.23 4.01
CA HIS A 56 -5.33 -6.30 2.77
C HIS A 56 -4.15 -7.26 2.89
N ARG A 57 -3.66 -7.73 1.74
CA ARG A 57 -2.42 -8.49 1.68
C ARG A 57 -1.24 -7.54 1.75
N VAL A 58 -0.70 -7.39 2.95
CA VAL A 58 0.50 -6.57 3.20
C VAL A 58 1.72 -7.47 3.31
N THR A 59 2.73 -7.21 2.47
CA THR A 59 4.05 -7.85 2.53
C THR A 59 5.07 -6.83 3.03
N VAL A 60 5.89 -7.20 4.01
CA VAL A 60 7.00 -6.38 4.50
C VAL A 60 8.33 -6.93 4.01
N ALA A 61 9.24 -6.02 3.67
CA ALA A 61 10.64 -6.31 3.41
C ALA A 61 11.43 -6.15 4.71
N VAL A 62 12.10 -7.20 5.14
CA VAL A 62 12.89 -7.25 6.37
C VAL A 62 14.37 -7.38 6.02
N GLU A 63 15.15 -6.40 6.42
CA GLU A 63 16.61 -6.42 6.36
C GLU A 63 17.15 -6.76 7.76
N ASN A 64 17.85 -7.88 7.88
CA ASN A 64 18.32 -8.42 9.16
C ASN A 64 17.13 -8.70 10.13
N THR A 65 16.72 -7.70 10.90
CA THR A 65 15.56 -7.76 11.82
C THR A 65 14.64 -6.55 11.70
N GLN A 66 14.93 -5.63 10.79
CA GLN A 66 14.24 -4.36 10.65
C GLN A 66 13.37 -4.36 9.39
N ILE A 67 12.13 -3.94 9.54
CA ILE A 67 11.28 -3.66 8.38
C ILE A 67 11.80 -2.39 7.71
N VAL A 68 12.11 -2.48 6.42
CA VAL A 68 12.65 -1.38 5.60
C VAL A 68 11.69 -0.95 4.49
N GLY A 69 10.63 -1.72 4.26
CA GLY A 69 9.61 -1.41 3.27
C GLY A 69 8.36 -2.25 3.44
N LEU A 70 7.29 -1.82 2.78
CA LEU A 70 6.04 -2.55 2.68
C LEU A 70 5.50 -2.50 1.26
N CYS A 71 4.67 -3.48 0.91
CA CYS A 71 3.81 -3.46 -0.26
C CYS A 71 2.42 -3.94 0.19
N ALA A 72 1.39 -3.15 -0.09
CA ALA A 72 0.01 -3.52 0.20
C ALA A 72 -0.71 -3.77 -1.13
N LEU A 73 -1.42 -4.90 -1.19
CA LEU A 73 -2.23 -5.29 -2.32
C LEU A 73 -3.69 -5.36 -1.89
N SER A 74 -4.59 -4.72 -2.63
CA SER A 74 -6.01 -5.08 -2.58
C SER A 74 -6.25 -6.30 -3.44
N GLU A 75 -7.13 -7.19 -2.99
CA GLU A 75 -7.46 -8.40 -3.72
C GLU A 75 -8.82 -8.26 -4.39
N GLN A 76 -8.86 -8.51 -5.69
CA GLN A 76 -10.10 -8.67 -6.43
C GLN A 76 -9.95 -9.84 -7.40
N ASP A 77 -10.90 -10.77 -7.34
CA ASP A 77 -10.97 -11.96 -8.21
C ASP A 77 -9.66 -12.78 -8.28
N GLY A 78 -8.95 -12.89 -7.16
CA GLY A 78 -7.69 -13.64 -7.05
C GLY A 78 -6.45 -12.91 -7.59
N THR A 79 -6.60 -11.66 -8.03
CA THR A 79 -5.49 -10.81 -8.49
C THR A 79 -5.20 -9.72 -7.45
N GLY A 80 -3.93 -9.53 -7.11
CA GLY A 80 -3.47 -8.49 -6.18
C GLY A 80 -3.09 -7.21 -6.91
N TRP A 81 -3.65 -6.08 -6.50
CA TRP A 81 -3.41 -4.77 -7.11
C TRP A 81 -2.75 -3.82 -6.12
N ILE A 82 -1.68 -3.14 -6.55
CA ILE A 82 -1.04 -2.09 -5.74
C ILE A 82 -1.94 -0.85 -5.82
N GLU A 83 -2.93 -0.76 -4.93
CA GLU A 83 -3.71 0.45 -4.77
C GLU A 83 -2.96 1.43 -3.87
N HIS A 84 -2.28 2.39 -4.49
CA HIS A 84 -1.71 3.52 -3.79
C HIS A 84 -1.91 4.82 -4.60
N HIS A 85 -2.19 5.93 -3.91
CA HIS A 85 -2.24 7.30 -4.45
C HIS A 85 -3.48 7.76 -5.22
N GLY A 86 -4.69 7.58 -4.68
CA GLY A 86 -5.87 8.31 -5.16
C GLY A 86 -6.42 7.85 -6.51
N PHE A 87 -6.04 6.63 -6.90
CA PHE A 87 -6.63 5.89 -7.99
C PHE A 87 -7.32 4.66 -7.41
N VAL A 88 -8.48 4.33 -7.95
CA VAL A 88 -9.12 3.03 -7.72
C VAL A 88 -9.24 2.29 -9.03
N ALA A 89 -9.23 0.97 -8.95
CA ALA A 89 -9.62 0.16 -10.08
C ALA A 89 -11.10 0.43 -10.42
N ALA A 90 -11.34 0.98 -11.61
CA ALA A 90 -12.67 1.27 -12.12
C ALA A 90 -13.22 0.14 -12.99
N ALA A 91 -12.34 -0.62 -13.63
CA ALA A 91 -12.70 -1.81 -14.40
C ALA A 91 -11.49 -2.72 -14.55
N PHE A 92 -11.75 -4.03 -14.53
CA PHE A 92 -10.81 -5.10 -14.82
C PHE A 92 -11.17 -5.68 -16.18
N SER A 93 -10.16 -6.09 -16.95
CA SER A 93 -10.33 -6.67 -18.27
C SER A 93 -9.35 -7.83 -18.44
N ASP A 94 -9.77 -8.85 -19.20
CA ASP A 94 -8.98 -10.03 -19.52
C ASP A 94 -7.98 -9.78 -20.67
N GLY A 95 -7.90 -8.54 -21.16
CA GLY A 95 -7.05 -8.14 -22.27
C GLY A 95 -7.70 -8.29 -23.64
N SER A 96 -8.92 -8.81 -23.73
CA SER A 96 -9.62 -8.99 -25.02
C SER A 96 -9.90 -7.67 -25.76
N ASN A 97 -9.82 -6.53 -25.06
CA ASN A 97 -10.09 -5.21 -25.60
C ASN A 97 -8.85 -4.32 -25.78
N ASN A 98 -7.65 -4.82 -25.46
CA ASN A 98 -6.40 -4.07 -25.58
C ASN A 98 -5.46 -4.71 -26.61
N GLU A 99 -4.50 -3.93 -27.10
CA GLU A 99 -3.59 -4.36 -28.19
C GLU A 99 -2.59 -5.43 -27.75
N GLU A 100 -2.30 -5.50 -26.45
CA GLU A 100 -1.32 -6.43 -25.86
C GLU A 100 -1.93 -7.81 -25.59
N GLY A 101 -3.26 -7.95 -25.57
CA GLY A 101 -3.96 -9.20 -25.31
C GLY A 101 -3.72 -9.76 -23.91
N VAL A 102 -3.38 -8.91 -22.94
CA VAL A 102 -3.06 -9.30 -21.56
C VAL A 102 -4.00 -8.64 -20.56
N PRO A 103 -4.31 -9.30 -19.43
CA PRO A 103 -5.16 -8.72 -18.39
C PRO A 103 -4.69 -7.35 -17.93
N ASP A 104 -5.62 -6.42 -17.81
CA ASP A 104 -5.35 -5.02 -17.47
C ASP A 104 -6.43 -4.40 -16.58
N VAL A 105 -6.10 -3.24 -16.01
CA VAL A 105 -6.98 -2.46 -15.13
C VAL A 105 -7.03 -1.01 -15.54
N LEU A 106 -8.25 -0.52 -15.67
CA LEU A 106 -8.52 0.90 -15.80
C LEU A 106 -8.55 1.53 -14.42
N TYR A 107 -7.58 2.40 -14.14
CA TYR A 107 -7.57 3.20 -12.93
C TYR A 107 -8.29 4.53 -13.15
N ARG A 108 -9.22 4.88 -12.26
CA ARG A 108 -9.84 6.21 -12.22
C ARG A 108 -9.25 7.02 -11.08
N ARG A 109 -8.78 8.24 -11.38
CA ARG A 109 -8.38 9.20 -10.36
C ARG A 109 -9.62 9.69 -9.61
N PHE A 110 -9.65 9.56 -8.29
CA PHE A 110 -10.64 10.27 -7.49
C PHE A 110 -10.21 11.72 -7.28
N SER A 111 -11.14 12.65 -7.49
CA SER A 111 -10.96 14.02 -7.00
C SER A 111 -11.06 13.98 -5.47
N THR A 112 -10.23 14.77 -4.81
CA THR A 112 -9.72 14.68 -3.43
C THR A 112 -10.74 14.76 -2.27
N HIS A 113 -12.02 14.44 -2.49
CA HIS A 113 -13.08 14.62 -1.50
C HIS A 113 -13.94 13.38 -1.17
N LEU A 114 -13.76 12.22 -1.81
CA LEU A 114 -14.69 11.09 -1.60
C LEU A 114 -14.06 9.74 -1.19
N PHE A 115 -12.74 9.58 -1.31
CA PHE A 115 -12.07 8.38 -0.81
C PHE A 115 -10.77 8.79 -0.12
N ASP A 116 -10.90 9.02 1.17
CA ASP A 116 -9.76 9.01 2.07
C ASP A 116 -9.56 7.54 2.48
N PRO A 117 -8.46 6.88 2.08
CA PRO A 117 -8.22 5.50 2.47
C PRO A 117 -8.21 5.35 4.00
N CYS A 118 -7.79 6.37 4.77
CA CYS A 118 -7.91 6.40 6.23
C CYS A 118 -9.37 6.47 6.74
N ASN A 119 -10.33 6.85 5.89
CA ASN A 119 -11.77 6.80 6.17
C ASN A 119 -12.46 5.55 5.61
N ALA A 120 -11.75 4.65 4.91
CA ALA A 120 -12.29 3.33 4.59
C ALA A 120 -12.43 2.55 5.90
N LYS A 121 -13.67 2.41 6.38
CA LYS A 121 -14.01 1.84 7.69
C LYS A 121 -14.41 0.36 7.62
N GLU A 122 -14.45 -0.22 6.42
CA GLU A 122 -15.10 -1.52 6.17
C GLU A 122 -14.27 -2.32 5.18
N CYS A 123 -13.83 -3.52 5.60
CA CYS A 123 -13.54 -4.59 4.64
C CYS A 123 -14.88 -5.04 4.02
#